data_AF-A0A4Q3DGM4-F1
#
_entry.id   AF-A0A4Q3DGM4-F1
#
_cell.length_a   1.000
_cell.length_b   1.000
_cell.length_c   1.000
_cell.angle_alpha   90.00
_cell.angle_beta   90.00
_cell.angle_gamma   90.00
#
_symmetry.space_group_name_H-M   'P 1'
#
loop_
_entity.id
_entity.type
_entity.pdbx_description
1 polymer ?
#
loop_
_entity_poly.entity_id
_entity_poly.type
_entity_poly.pdbx_seq_one_letter_code
_entity_poly.pdbx_strand_id
1 'polypeptide(L)'
;LGLDKIGITVEERGKKITVDEHLETSVKGIYAIGDVIKGAMLAHKAEDEGTFVAETIAGQKPHINYNLIPGVVYTWPEVASVGYTEEQLKEKGTKYKTGSFPFKASGRARASGDLDGFVKVLADTATDEILGVHMIGPRAADMIAEAVIAMEYRASAEDVTRASHAHPTYTEAMREACLAATENRAIHM
;
A
#
# COMPACT_ATOMS: atom_id res chain seq x y z
N LEU A 1 15.73 11.59 25.81
CA LEU A 1 14.40 12.23 25.96
C LEU A 1 13.95 12.38 27.42
N GLY A 2 14.47 11.60 28.39
CA GLY A 2 14.06 11.73 29.81
C GLY A 2 12.62 11.25 30.05
N LEU A 3 12.19 10.23 29.31
CA LEU A 3 10.82 9.68 29.32
C LEU A 3 10.42 9.16 30.71
N ASP A 4 11.38 8.59 31.44
CA ASP A 4 11.25 8.12 32.82
C ASP A 4 10.81 9.25 33.77
N LYS A 5 11.30 10.47 33.55
CA LYS A 5 10.98 11.63 34.39
C LYS A 5 9.55 12.14 34.21
N ILE A 6 8.91 11.79 33.09
CA ILE A 6 7.53 12.16 32.77
C ILE A 6 6.58 10.96 32.84
N GLY A 7 7.05 9.77 33.25
CA GLY A 7 6.21 8.59 33.42
C GLY A 7 5.90 7.83 32.12
N ILE A 8 6.69 8.03 31.06
CA ILE A 8 6.57 7.26 29.81
C ILE A 8 7.59 6.13 29.82
N THR A 9 7.09 4.90 29.69
CA THR A 9 7.90 3.70 29.48
C THR A 9 7.93 3.34 28.01
N VAL A 10 8.98 2.62 27.60
CA VAL A 10 9.11 2.06 26.25
C VAL A 10 8.97 0.55 26.30
N GLU A 11 8.52 -0.05 25.22
CA GLU A 11 8.50 -1.49 25.06
C GLU A 11 9.92 -2.07 25.18
N GLU A 12 10.04 -3.19 25.92
CA GLU A 12 11.33 -3.84 26.16
C GLU A 12 12.00 -4.29 24.86
N ARG A 13 11.20 -4.82 23.92
CA ARG A 13 11.64 -5.20 22.59
C ARG A 13 11.32 -4.10 21.59
N GLY A 14 12.32 -3.68 20.82
CA GLY A 14 12.15 -2.65 19.78
C GLY A 14 12.14 -1.21 20.28
N LYS A 15 12.12 -0.99 21.61
CA LYS A 15 12.24 0.32 22.26
C LYS A 15 11.23 1.35 21.71
N LYS A 16 10.00 0.91 21.47
CA LYS A 16 8.91 1.75 20.95
C LYS A 16 8.17 2.44 22.10
N ILE A 17 7.68 3.66 21.86
CA ILE A 17 6.75 4.34 22.75
C ILE A 17 5.35 3.77 22.47
N THR A 18 4.68 3.30 23.51
CA THR A 18 3.29 2.84 23.41
C THR A 18 2.35 4.05 23.30
N VAL A 19 1.42 3.96 22.37
CA VAL A 19 0.39 4.97 22.13
C VAL A 19 -0.98 4.31 21.94
N ASP A 20 -2.05 5.07 22.15
CA ASP A 20 -3.43 4.67 21.90
C ASP A 20 -3.87 4.94 20.43
N GLU A 21 -5.18 4.82 20.15
CA GLU A 21 -5.74 5.10 18.82
C GLU A 21 -5.60 6.55 18.35
N HIS A 22 -5.35 7.49 19.27
CA HIS A 22 -5.13 8.90 18.99
C HIS A 22 -3.63 9.25 18.93
N LEU A 23 -2.76 8.23 18.95
CA LEU A 23 -1.31 8.36 19.02
C LEU A 23 -0.85 9.10 20.28
N GLU A 24 -1.69 9.12 21.32
CA GLU A 24 -1.41 9.70 22.63
C GLU A 24 -0.72 8.66 23.52
N THR A 25 0.28 9.09 24.27
CA THR A 25 1.02 8.22 25.20
C THR A 25 0.22 7.99 26.49
N SER A 26 0.79 7.24 27.44
CA SER A 26 0.21 7.11 28.79
C SER A 26 0.07 8.45 29.55
N VAL A 27 0.73 9.51 29.08
CA VAL A 27 0.69 10.84 29.67
C VAL A 27 -0.15 11.76 28.80
N LYS A 28 -1.28 12.23 29.34
CA LYS A 28 -2.21 13.11 28.64
C LYS A 28 -1.52 14.38 28.13
N GLY A 29 -1.76 14.72 26.86
CA GLY A 29 -1.18 15.84 26.14
C GLY A 29 0.19 15.55 25.51
N ILE A 30 0.73 14.33 25.67
CA ILE A 30 1.98 13.91 25.05
C ILE A 30 1.70 12.84 24.01
N TYR A 31 2.08 13.10 22.76
CA TYR A 31 1.90 12.24 21.60
C TYR A 31 3.24 11.71 21.10
N ALA A 32 3.21 10.61 20.35
CA ALA A 32 4.38 10.07 19.66
C ALA A 32 4.00 9.54 18.27
N ILE A 33 4.86 9.78 17.28
CA ILE A 33 4.63 9.46 15.86
C ILE A 33 5.88 8.88 15.20
N GLY A 34 5.70 8.34 14.01
CA GLY A 34 6.75 7.87 13.12
C GLY A 34 7.48 6.64 13.66
N ASP A 35 8.80 6.65 13.48
CA ASP A 35 9.69 5.52 13.76
C ASP A 35 9.79 5.17 15.25
N VAL A 36 9.36 6.04 16.16
CA VAL A 36 9.43 5.76 17.60
C VAL A 36 8.25 4.96 18.12
N ILE A 37 7.19 4.79 17.32
CA ILE A 37 6.00 3.99 17.67
C ILE A 37 5.89 2.73 16.81
N LYS A 38 4.85 1.93 17.05
CA LYS A 38 4.54 0.72 16.28
C LYS A 38 4.15 1.09 14.83
N GLY A 39 4.35 0.15 13.91
CA GLY A 39 3.99 0.27 12.50
C GLY A 39 5.20 0.26 11.57
N ALA A 40 4.96 0.48 10.28
CA ALA A 40 6.01 0.59 9.29
C ALA A 40 6.90 1.82 9.56
N MET A 41 8.22 1.66 9.40
CA MET A 41 9.19 2.75 9.53
C MET A 41 9.39 3.41 8.16
N LEU A 42 8.42 4.22 7.77
CA LEU A 42 8.34 4.89 6.47
C LEU A 42 8.14 6.39 6.68
N ALA A 43 8.73 7.21 5.81
CA ALA A 43 8.67 8.66 5.91
C ALA A 43 7.23 9.18 5.80
N HIS A 44 6.49 8.79 4.76
CA HIS A 44 5.10 9.19 4.54
C HIS A 44 4.15 8.70 5.64
N LYS A 45 4.43 7.54 6.25
CA LYS A 45 3.71 7.09 7.45
C LYS A 45 3.87 8.08 8.61
N ALA A 46 5.08 8.58 8.84
CA ALA A 46 5.32 9.58 9.89
C ALA A 46 4.69 10.94 9.57
N GLU A 47 4.64 11.33 8.29
CA GLU A 47 3.97 12.55 7.83
C GLU A 47 2.45 12.49 8.07
N ASP A 48 1.82 11.37 7.73
CA ASP A 48 0.39 11.13 7.98
C ASP A 48 0.07 11.14 9.48
N GLU A 49 0.89 10.47 10.30
CA GLU A 49 0.72 10.48 11.76
C GLU A 49 0.93 11.86 12.38
N GLY A 50 1.86 12.66 11.84
CA GLY A 50 2.04 14.05 12.25
C GLY A 50 0.81 14.90 11.97
N THR A 51 0.22 14.75 10.79
CA THR A 51 -1.03 15.42 10.40
C THR A 51 -2.19 14.97 11.28
N PHE A 52 -2.32 13.65 11.49
CA PHE A 52 -3.34 13.07 12.36
C PHE A 52 -3.27 13.63 13.79
N VAL A 53 -2.08 13.70 14.39
CA VAL A 53 -1.93 14.26 15.75
C VAL A 53 -2.27 15.75 15.77
N ALA A 54 -1.80 16.53 14.77
CA ALA A 54 -2.10 17.96 14.70
C ALA A 54 -3.61 18.22 14.59
N GLU A 55 -4.32 17.47 13.74
CA GLU A 55 -5.77 17.55 13.59
C GLU A 55 -6.52 17.08 14.85
N THR A 56 -6.04 16.02 15.50
CA THR A 56 -6.56 15.53 16.78
C THR A 56 -6.47 16.61 17.87
N ILE A 57 -5.31 17.26 18.00
CA ILE A 57 -5.09 18.37 18.95
C ILE A 57 -6.03 19.55 18.65
N ALA A 58 -6.31 19.80 17.37
CA ALA A 58 -7.26 20.84 16.94
C ALA A 58 -8.73 20.46 17.13
N GLY A 59 -9.04 19.26 17.67
CA GLY A 59 -10.41 18.80 17.91
C GLY A 59 -11.13 18.25 16.66
N GLN A 60 -10.38 17.98 15.59
CA GLN A 60 -10.91 17.31 14.40
C GLN A 60 -11.01 15.78 14.62
N LYS A 61 -11.44 15.05 13.59
CA LYS A 61 -11.66 13.59 13.65
C LYS A 61 -10.92 12.87 12.52
N PRO A 62 -9.58 12.89 12.52
CA PRO A 62 -8.79 12.25 11.47
C PRO A 62 -8.86 10.72 11.58
N HIS A 63 -8.43 10.05 10.51
CA HIS A 63 -8.23 8.60 10.46
C HIS A 63 -7.01 8.29 9.60
N ILE A 64 -6.29 7.22 9.95
CA ILE A 64 -5.23 6.64 9.12
C ILE A 64 -5.58 5.19 8.82
N ASN A 65 -5.69 4.86 7.54
CA ASN A 65 -5.78 3.49 7.09
C ASN A 65 -4.38 2.90 6.86
N TYR A 66 -3.79 2.34 7.92
CA TYR A 66 -2.44 1.77 7.85
C TYR A 66 -2.27 0.63 6.83
N ASN A 67 -3.37 -0.02 6.41
CA ASN A 67 -3.32 -1.05 5.38
C ASN A 67 -3.07 -0.47 3.98
N LEU A 68 -3.34 0.83 3.79
CA LEU A 68 -3.21 1.53 2.51
C LEU A 68 -1.96 2.43 2.43
N ILE A 69 -1.07 2.35 3.42
CA ILE A 69 0.26 2.97 3.34
C ILE A 69 1.14 2.12 2.42
N PRO A 70 1.59 2.63 1.26
CA PRO A 70 2.42 1.85 0.35
C PRO A 70 3.85 1.69 0.88
N GLY A 71 4.51 0.58 0.53
CA GLY A 71 5.95 0.39 0.70
C GLY A 71 6.65 0.45 -0.66
N VAL A 72 7.85 1.05 -0.72
CA VAL A 72 8.63 1.18 -1.96
C VAL A 72 10.10 0.83 -1.71
N VAL A 73 10.70 0.11 -2.67
CA VAL A 73 12.15 -0.15 -2.77
C VAL A 73 12.66 0.41 -4.09
N TYR A 74 13.63 1.33 -4.00
CA TYR A 74 14.12 2.13 -5.13
C TYR A 74 15.29 1.47 -5.89
N THR A 75 15.23 0.16 -6.10
CA THR A 75 16.12 -0.54 -7.05
C THR A 75 15.73 -0.23 -8.49
N TRP A 76 16.48 -0.76 -9.47
CA TRP A 76 16.02 -0.83 -10.87
C TRP A 76 16.02 -2.29 -11.35
N PRO A 77 14.85 -2.90 -11.61
CA PRO A 77 13.51 -2.31 -11.48
C PRO A 77 13.14 -1.97 -10.03
N GLU A 78 12.22 -1.03 -9.87
CA GLU A 78 11.66 -0.64 -8.58
C GLU A 78 10.70 -1.73 -8.07
N VAL A 79 10.43 -1.73 -6.76
CA VAL A 79 9.40 -2.58 -6.14
C VAL A 79 8.46 -1.69 -5.35
N ALA A 80 7.16 -1.91 -5.47
CA ALA A 80 6.16 -1.22 -4.66
C ALA A 80 5.00 -2.13 -4.29
N SER A 81 4.42 -1.94 -3.12
CA SER A 81 3.24 -2.71 -2.68
C SER A 81 2.31 -1.89 -1.81
N VAL A 82 1.03 -2.23 -1.82
CA VAL A 82 0.00 -1.70 -0.93
C VAL A 82 -1.04 -2.79 -0.62
N GLY A 83 -1.63 -2.75 0.57
CA GLY A 83 -2.61 -3.74 1.01
C GLY A 83 -2.00 -5.03 1.53
N TYR A 84 -2.80 -6.10 1.49
CA TYR A 84 -2.39 -7.40 2.03
C TYR A 84 -1.43 -8.13 1.09
N THR A 85 -0.47 -8.85 1.68
CA THR A 85 0.30 -9.86 0.96
C THR A 85 -0.51 -11.15 0.80
N GLU A 86 -0.07 -12.01 -0.12
CA GLU A 86 -0.73 -13.30 -0.33
C GLU A 86 -0.63 -14.20 0.92
N GLU A 87 0.51 -14.14 1.61
CA GLU A 87 0.76 -14.86 2.86
C GLU A 87 -0.20 -14.40 3.96
N GLN A 88 -0.40 -13.09 4.11
CA GLN A 88 -1.36 -12.54 5.09
C GLN A 88 -2.79 -12.98 4.79
N LEU A 89 -3.20 -13.04 3.52
CA LEU A 89 -4.53 -13.54 3.16
C LEU A 89 -4.68 -15.04 3.46
N LYS A 90 -3.64 -15.84 3.19
CA LYS A 90 -3.61 -17.28 3.55
C LYS A 90 -3.69 -17.49 5.05
N GLU A 91 -2.91 -16.76 5.84
CA GLU A 91 -2.92 -16.82 7.31
C GLU A 91 -4.28 -16.45 7.90
N LYS A 92 -4.97 -15.47 7.30
CA LYS A 92 -6.33 -15.07 7.70
C LYS A 92 -7.43 -16.00 7.21
N GLY A 93 -7.13 -16.94 6.30
CA GLY A 93 -8.13 -17.78 5.65
C GLY A 93 -9.06 -17.01 4.69
N THR A 94 -8.64 -15.83 4.21
CA THR A 94 -9.40 -15.03 3.26
C THR A 94 -9.32 -15.69 1.88
N LYS A 95 -10.47 -15.88 1.21
CA LYS A 95 -10.50 -16.41 -0.15
C LYS A 95 -10.24 -15.28 -1.15
N TYR A 96 -9.14 -15.38 -1.88
CA TYR A 96 -8.76 -14.41 -2.89
C TYR A 96 -8.48 -15.10 -4.24
N LYS A 97 -8.59 -14.32 -5.31
CA LYS A 97 -8.15 -14.64 -6.66
C LYS A 97 -6.97 -13.75 -7.05
N THR A 98 -6.19 -14.19 -8.02
CA THR A 98 -4.95 -13.54 -8.42
C THR A 98 -4.95 -13.20 -9.90
N GLY A 99 -4.42 -12.03 -10.22
CA GLY A 99 -4.07 -11.64 -11.58
C GLY A 99 -2.63 -11.17 -11.63
N SER A 100 -1.96 -11.43 -12.75
CA SER A 100 -0.58 -11.02 -12.97
C SER A 100 -0.37 -10.67 -14.44
N PHE A 101 0.38 -9.61 -14.69
CA PHE A 101 0.78 -9.20 -16.03
C PHE A 101 2.25 -8.82 -16.08
N PRO A 102 3.06 -9.44 -16.97
CA PRO A 102 4.50 -9.18 -17.02
C PRO A 102 4.86 -7.97 -17.88
N PHE A 103 5.83 -7.16 -17.44
CA PHE A 103 6.25 -5.97 -18.19
C PHE A 103 6.83 -6.30 -19.57
N LYS A 104 7.41 -7.48 -19.78
CA LYS A 104 7.85 -7.95 -21.10
C LYS A 104 6.77 -7.95 -22.20
N ALA A 105 5.49 -7.98 -21.81
CA ALA A 105 4.35 -7.90 -22.72
C ALA A 105 3.88 -6.45 -22.98
N SER A 106 4.32 -5.47 -22.18
CA SER A 106 4.01 -4.05 -22.38
C SER A 106 4.79 -3.46 -23.56
N GLY A 107 4.08 -2.77 -24.46
CA GLY A 107 4.70 -2.01 -25.55
C GLY A 107 5.63 -0.90 -25.05
N ARG A 108 5.27 -0.23 -23.93
CA ARG A 108 6.10 0.83 -23.33
C ARG A 108 7.40 0.27 -22.75
N ALA A 109 7.33 -0.88 -22.07
CA ALA A 109 8.52 -1.60 -21.58
C ALA A 109 9.43 -2.02 -22.73
N ARG A 110 8.87 -2.57 -23.81
CA ARG A 110 9.64 -2.90 -25.02
C ARG A 110 10.32 -1.70 -25.65
N ALA A 111 9.64 -0.56 -25.71
CA ALA A 111 10.21 0.66 -26.27
C ALA A 111 11.36 1.26 -25.44
N SER A 112 11.37 1.00 -24.13
CA SER A 112 12.40 1.52 -23.20
C SER A 112 13.54 0.54 -22.93
N GLY A 113 13.31 -0.77 -23.12
CA GLY A 113 14.25 -1.82 -22.72
C GLY A 113 14.06 -2.29 -21.27
N ASP A 114 13.16 -1.65 -20.51
CA ASP A 114 12.87 -1.99 -19.11
C ASP A 114 11.83 -3.13 -19.03
N LEU A 115 12.27 -4.35 -19.33
CA LEU A 115 11.39 -5.52 -19.51
C LEU A 115 11.12 -6.33 -18.23
N ASP A 116 11.92 -6.10 -17.19
CA ASP A 116 11.91 -6.93 -15.98
C ASP A 116 10.68 -6.67 -15.10
N GLY A 117 10.15 -7.76 -14.54
CA GLY A 117 9.11 -7.72 -13.53
C GLY A 117 7.67 -7.85 -14.04
N PHE A 118 6.72 -7.54 -13.18
CA PHE A 118 5.28 -7.72 -13.37
C PHE A 118 4.46 -6.88 -12.38
N VAL A 119 3.17 -6.70 -12.68
CA VAL A 119 2.15 -6.25 -11.72
C VAL A 119 1.31 -7.44 -11.30
N LYS A 120 1.06 -7.59 -10.00
CA LYS A 120 0.21 -8.62 -9.39
C LYS A 120 -0.90 -7.99 -8.57
N VAL A 121 -2.12 -8.46 -8.79
CA VAL A 121 -3.34 -8.01 -8.10
C VAL A 121 -3.96 -9.18 -7.35
N LEU A 122 -4.33 -8.94 -6.09
CA LEU A 122 -5.10 -9.86 -5.26
C LEU A 122 -6.49 -9.27 -5.09
N ALA A 123 -7.54 -10.02 -5.43
CA ALA A 123 -8.93 -9.58 -5.30
C ALA A 123 -9.75 -10.59 -4.50
N ASP A 124 -10.79 -10.12 -3.80
CA ASP A 124 -11.72 -10.99 -3.10
C ASP A 124 -12.51 -11.87 -4.09
N THR A 125 -12.72 -13.14 -3.74
CA THR A 125 -13.42 -14.08 -4.63
C THR A 125 -14.92 -13.82 -4.75
N ALA A 126 -15.55 -13.22 -3.74
CA ALA A 126 -16.99 -12.99 -3.70
C ALA A 126 -17.38 -11.59 -4.18
N THR A 127 -16.57 -10.57 -3.88
CA THR A 127 -16.90 -9.16 -4.18
C THR A 127 -16.06 -8.54 -5.29
N ASP A 128 -14.99 -9.20 -5.73
CA ASP A 128 -13.98 -8.65 -6.65
C ASP A 128 -13.19 -7.45 -6.11
N GLU A 129 -13.42 -7.03 -4.85
CA GLU A 129 -12.70 -5.94 -4.18
C GLU A 129 -11.19 -6.21 -4.16
N ILE A 130 -10.38 -5.23 -4.54
CA ILE A 130 -8.91 -5.36 -4.50
C ILE A 130 -8.45 -5.41 -3.04
N LEU A 131 -7.72 -6.47 -2.70
CA LEU A 131 -7.18 -6.73 -1.35
C LEU A 131 -5.71 -6.37 -1.22
N GLY A 132 -4.98 -6.31 -2.33
CA GLY A 132 -3.58 -5.91 -2.37
C GLY A 132 -3.02 -5.88 -3.78
N VAL A 133 -2.07 -4.99 -4.00
CA VAL A 133 -1.38 -4.80 -5.28
C VAL A 133 0.12 -4.78 -5.04
N HIS A 134 0.85 -5.53 -5.85
CA HIS A 134 2.28 -5.75 -5.73
C HIS A 134 2.93 -5.58 -7.09
N MET A 135 3.94 -4.72 -7.17
CA MET A 135 4.59 -4.33 -8.41
C MET A 135 6.10 -4.53 -8.28
N ILE A 136 6.71 -5.11 -9.30
CA ILE A 136 8.15 -5.03 -9.54
C ILE A 136 8.32 -4.63 -11.00
N GLY A 137 8.94 -3.49 -11.27
CA GLY A 137 9.07 -2.99 -12.64
C GLY A 137 9.44 -1.50 -12.73
N PRO A 138 9.50 -0.96 -13.96
CA PRO A 138 9.81 0.44 -14.19
C PRO A 138 8.73 1.36 -13.62
N ARG A 139 9.14 2.37 -12.86
CA ARG A 139 8.26 3.39 -12.25
C ARG A 139 7.23 2.82 -11.27
N ALA A 140 7.49 1.67 -10.65
CA ALA A 140 6.61 1.09 -9.65
C ALA A 140 6.36 2.04 -8.46
N ALA A 141 7.36 2.86 -8.11
CA ALA A 141 7.26 3.86 -7.03
C ALA A 141 6.15 4.89 -7.28
N ASP A 142 5.93 5.28 -8.54
CA ASP A 142 4.86 6.21 -8.91
C ASP A 142 3.55 5.48 -9.24
N MET A 143 3.63 4.34 -9.93
CA MET A 143 2.46 3.57 -10.34
C MET A 143 1.64 3.07 -9.16
N ILE A 144 2.26 2.78 -8.01
CA ILE A 144 1.55 2.27 -6.83
C ILE A 144 0.50 3.26 -6.30
N ALA A 145 0.62 4.56 -6.59
CA ALA A 145 -0.38 5.55 -6.22
C ALA A 145 -1.76 5.28 -6.85
N GLU A 146 -1.79 4.71 -8.06
CA GLU A 146 -3.05 4.26 -8.70
C GLU A 146 -3.74 3.18 -7.86
N ALA A 147 -2.97 2.21 -7.36
CA ALA A 147 -3.48 1.15 -6.51
C ALA A 147 -3.92 1.65 -5.12
N VAL A 148 -3.17 2.57 -4.52
CA VAL A 148 -3.54 3.22 -3.24
C VAL A 148 -4.91 3.87 -3.37
N ILE A 149 -5.11 4.70 -4.41
CA ILE A 149 -6.39 5.39 -4.64
C ILE A 149 -7.51 4.40 -4.96
N ALA A 150 -7.26 3.40 -5.81
CA ALA A 150 -8.26 2.38 -6.13
C ALA A 150 -8.74 1.65 -4.86
N MET A 151 -7.82 1.26 -3.99
CA MET A 151 -8.14 0.56 -2.74
C MET A 151 -8.79 1.46 -1.69
N GLU A 152 -8.44 2.76 -1.63
CA GLU A 152 -9.10 3.75 -0.77
C GLU A 152 -10.60 3.85 -1.08
N TYR A 153 -10.96 3.78 -2.36
CA TYR A 153 -12.35 3.74 -2.83
C TYR A 153 -12.94 2.33 -2.89
N ARG A 154 -12.24 1.31 -2.36
CA ARG A 154 -12.66 -0.09 -2.37
C ARG A 154 -13.01 -0.61 -3.76
N ALA A 155 -12.28 -0.16 -4.77
CA ALA A 155 -12.49 -0.55 -6.14
C ALA A 155 -12.36 -2.08 -6.29
N SER A 156 -13.21 -2.65 -7.14
CA SER A 156 -13.04 -3.99 -7.63
C SER A 156 -11.91 -4.06 -8.67
N ALA A 157 -11.39 -5.27 -8.93
CA ALA A 157 -10.50 -5.47 -10.06
C ALA A 157 -11.20 -5.05 -11.37
N GLU A 158 -12.49 -5.38 -11.54
CA GLU A 158 -13.31 -4.96 -12.67
C GLU A 158 -13.33 -3.44 -12.87
N ASP A 159 -13.50 -2.66 -11.81
CA ASP A 159 -13.54 -1.17 -11.89
C ASP A 159 -12.27 -0.62 -12.55
N VAL A 160 -11.10 -1.09 -12.12
CA VAL A 160 -9.81 -0.69 -12.71
C VAL A 160 -9.70 -1.11 -14.17
N THR A 161 -10.23 -2.29 -14.55
CA THR A 161 -10.20 -2.73 -15.96
C THR A 161 -10.97 -1.81 -16.91
N ARG A 162 -12.02 -1.17 -16.39
CA ARG A 162 -12.95 -0.31 -17.14
C ARG A 162 -12.46 1.14 -17.21
N ALA A 163 -11.56 1.54 -16.31
CA ALA A 163 -10.89 2.83 -16.39
C ALA A 163 -9.96 2.91 -17.62
N SER A 164 -10.00 4.04 -18.33
CA SER A 164 -9.12 4.26 -19.47
C SER A 164 -7.68 4.46 -18.99
N HIS A 165 -6.78 3.60 -19.47
CA HIS A 165 -5.34 3.73 -19.28
C HIS A 165 -4.73 4.23 -20.59
N ALA A 166 -3.89 5.26 -20.52
CA ALA A 166 -3.25 5.81 -21.70
C ALA A 166 -2.35 4.76 -22.37
N HIS A 167 -2.28 4.79 -23.70
CA HIS A 167 -1.42 3.89 -24.48
C HIS A 167 -0.36 4.69 -25.26
N PRO A 168 0.93 4.31 -25.24
CA PRO A 168 1.54 3.25 -24.43
C PRO A 168 2.05 3.78 -23.06
N THR A 169 1.67 3.15 -21.95
CA THR A 169 2.21 3.43 -20.59
C THR A 169 2.55 2.16 -19.81
N TYR A 170 3.30 2.30 -18.71
CA TYR A 170 3.55 1.17 -17.80
C TYR A 170 2.30 0.80 -16.99
N THR A 171 1.41 1.76 -16.72
CA THR A 171 0.15 1.54 -15.99
C THR A 171 -0.83 0.62 -16.72
N GLU A 172 -0.71 0.42 -18.03
CA GLU A 172 -1.47 -0.63 -18.74
C GLU A 172 -1.23 -2.03 -18.14
N ALA A 173 -0.07 -2.29 -17.53
CA ALA A 173 0.18 -3.55 -16.82
C ALA A 173 -0.73 -3.74 -15.59
N MET A 174 -1.10 -2.65 -14.89
CA MET A 174 -2.08 -2.70 -13.79
C MET A 174 -3.46 -3.09 -14.31
N ARG A 175 -3.91 -2.45 -15.39
CA ARG A 175 -5.17 -2.78 -16.08
C ARG A 175 -5.24 -4.25 -16.50
N GLU A 176 -4.18 -4.77 -17.12
CA GLU A 176 -4.12 -6.17 -17.57
C GLU A 176 -4.03 -7.16 -16.39
N ALA A 177 -3.31 -6.82 -15.32
CA ALA A 177 -3.30 -7.62 -14.11
C ALA A 177 -4.68 -7.67 -13.44
N CYS A 178 -5.43 -6.55 -13.43
CA CYS A 178 -6.82 -6.53 -12.97
C CYS A 178 -7.75 -7.35 -13.89
N LEU A 179 -7.56 -7.32 -15.22
CA LEU A 179 -8.29 -8.17 -16.17
C LEU A 179 -8.04 -9.67 -15.91
N ALA A 180 -6.79 -10.02 -15.58
CA ALA A 180 -6.44 -11.37 -15.16
C ALA A 180 -7.09 -11.73 -13.82
N ALA A 181 -7.10 -10.82 -12.85
CA ALA A 181 -7.62 -11.06 -11.50
C ALA A 181 -9.14 -11.22 -11.48
N THR A 182 -9.88 -10.39 -12.22
CA THR A 182 -11.36 -10.38 -12.16
C THR A 182 -11.94 -11.68 -12.72
N GLU A 183 -11.57 -12.06 -13.96
CA GLU A 183 -12.16 -13.21 -14.67
C GLU A 183 -11.15 -13.91 -15.61
N ASN A 184 -9.84 -13.74 -15.41
CA ASN A 184 -8.80 -14.31 -16.27
C ASN A 184 -8.97 -13.96 -17.77
N ARG A 185 -9.25 -12.68 -18.06
CA ARG A 185 -9.58 -12.17 -19.40
C ARG A 185 -8.67 -11.03 -19.87
N ALA A 186 -7.39 -11.10 -19.53
CA ALA A 186 -6.37 -10.18 -20.05
C ALA A 186 -6.27 -10.30 -21.58
N ILE A 187 -5.98 -9.18 -22.24
CA ILE A 187 -6.03 -9.06 -23.71
C ILE A 187 -4.63 -9.19 -24.33
N HIS A 188 -3.60 -8.72 -23.65
CA HIS A 188 -2.25 -8.56 -24.21
C HIS A 188 -1.21 -9.50 -23.58
N MET A 189 -1.65 -10.62 -22.99
CA MET A 189 -0.78 -11.55 -22.25
C MET A 189 -0.03 -12.51 -23.16
#